data_AF-A0A3R9E039-F1
#
_entry.id   AF-A0A3R9E039-F1
#
_cell.length_a   1.000
_cell.length_b   1.000
_cell.length_c   1.000
_cell.angle_alpha   90.00
_cell.angle_beta   90.00
_cell.angle_gamma   90.00
#
_symmetry.space_group_name_H-M   'P 1'
#
loop_
_entity.id
_entity.type
_entity.pdbx_description
1 polymer ?
#
loop_
_entity_poly.entity_id
_entity_poly.type
_entity_poly.pdbx_seq_one_letter_code
_entity_poly.pdbx_strand_id
1 'polypeptide(L)'
;MKKILLSVLCGAIVLGGACSKDTDSKDSTSKKTTKETSESTQVLSKEEFEKMHSNPKEYKGKKVDFYAQIFVEPERDKDGTYLQAWADKEHSKNTIIAYKDPKLDVKREDYIHVKGTIKDVFEGENAFGGKVKGPTIVATSIEKTDYATAFDPAKKTIEVNQEQDHNGYKMIVKKIEIADKETRVYFTAKNDATAAFNFYDFNSKLIVGGQQLEYQDNYEAKYPKIPQGMMPGVTSDAVLTFPKLPIEQGELQLILEGSSENYDLKPEPFNYKIKF
;
A
#
# COMPACT_ATOMS: atom_id res chain seq x y z
N MET A 1 -17.45 -5.40 24.20
CA MET A 1 -16.26 -6.21 23.84
C MET A 1 -15.02 -5.44 24.25
N LYS A 2 -14.22 -5.99 25.19
CA LYS A 2 -13.07 -5.30 25.79
C LYS A 2 -12.00 -5.06 24.73
N LYS A 3 -11.66 -3.79 24.48
CA LYS A 3 -10.49 -3.41 23.68
C LYS A 3 -9.25 -3.89 24.43
N ILE A 4 -8.63 -4.97 23.96
CA ILE A 4 -7.31 -5.37 24.43
C ILE A 4 -6.33 -4.42 23.74
N LEU A 5 -6.04 -3.29 24.39
CA LEU A 5 -4.93 -2.44 24.00
C LEU A 5 -3.66 -3.27 24.17
N LEU A 6 -2.91 -3.45 23.07
CA LEU A 6 -1.48 -3.67 23.17
C LEU A 6 -0.93 -2.42 23.86
N SER A 7 -0.61 -2.50 25.15
CA SER A 7 0.23 -1.51 25.79
C SER A 7 1.65 -1.76 25.27
N VAL A 8 1.96 -1.21 24.08
CA VAL A 8 3.34 -1.07 23.66
C VAL A 8 3.98 -0.16 24.70
N LEU A 9 4.86 -0.73 25.50
CA LEU A 9 5.69 0.05 26.40
C LEU A 9 6.56 0.91 25.48
N CYS A 10 6.14 2.15 25.21
CA CYS A 10 6.95 3.19 24.57
C CYS A 10 8.16 3.42 25.48
N GLY A 11 9.18 2.55 25.36
CA GLY A 11 10.50 2.83 25.86
C GLY A 11 10.91 4.14 25.20
N ALA A 12 11.06 5.18 26.00
CA ALA A 12 11.30 6.54 25.57
C ALA A 12 12.28 6.56 24.38
N ILE A 13 11.76 6.74 23.17
CA ILE A 13 12.57 7.04 22.00
C ILE A 13 13.01 8.48 22.21
N VAL A 14 14.12 8.63 22.94
CA VAL A 14 14.73 9.94 23.15
C VAL A 14 15.21 10.43 21.79
N LEU A 15 14.40 11.30 21.18
CA LEU A 15 14.75 12.08 20.01
C LEU A 15 15.76 13.13 20.45
N GLY A 16 17.00 12.70 20.74
CA GLY A 16 18.04 13.52 21.32
C GLY A 16 18.34 14.74 20.46
N GLY A 17 18.10 15.93 21.01
CA GLY A 17 18.69 17.19 20.56
C GLY A 17 20.08 17.34 21.18
N ALA A 18 21.10 17.50 20.34
CA ALA A 18 22.44 17.82 20.79
C ALA A 18 22.50 19.29 21.23
N CYS A 19 22.77 19.52 22.51
CA CYS A 19 23.27 20.81 23.01
C CYS A 19 24.45 20.52 23.95
N SER A 20 25.66 20.82 23.47
CA SER A 20 26.88 20.86 24.26
C SER A 20 26.86 22.06 25.22
N LYS A 21 27.33 21.84 26.45
CA LYS A 21 28.10 22.82 27.23
C LYS A 21 28.88 22.09 28.33
N ASP A 22 30.20 22.20 28.22
CA ASP A 22 31.23 21.69 29.13
C ASP A 22 31.20 22.36 30.51
N THR A 23 31.63 21.63 31.56
CA THR A 23 32.70 22.06 32.48
C THR A 23 33.29 20.86 33.24
N ASP A 24 34.63 20.85 33.35
CA ASP A 24 35.60 19.84 33.82
C ASP A 24 35.48 19.25 35.25
N SER A 25 35.97 18.00 35.43
CA SER A 25 37.24 17.70 36.16
C SER A 25 37.58 16.19 36.31
N LYS A 26 38.80 15.84 35.86
CA LYS A 26 39.80 14.83 36.31
C LYS A 26 39.56 13.30 36.27
N ASP A 27 40.24 12.70 35.28
CA ASP A 27 41.24 11.61 35.30
C ASP A 27 40.88 10.20 35.82
N SER A 28 40.78 9.25 34.88
CA SER A 28 41.53 7.97 34.95
C SER A 28 41.46 7.22 33.62
N THR A 29 42.65 6.84 33.17
CA THR A 29 42.99 6.13 31.93
C THR A 29 42.15 4.87 31.66
N SER A 30 41.40 4.88 30.56
CA SER A 30 40.93 3.68 29.85
C SER A 30 40.79 4.00 28.37
N LYS A 31 41.63 3.41 27.53
CA LYS A 31 41.53 3.47 26.06
C LYS A 31 40.23 2.75 25.63
N LYS A 32 39.14 3.51 25.56
CA LYS A 32 37.92 3.09 24.87
C LYS A 32 38.05 3.57 23.43
N THR A 33 38.30 2.64 22.52
CA THR A 33 38.27 2.90 21.07
C THR A 33 36.84 3.28 20.70
N THR A 34 36.58 4.58 20.61
CA THR A 34 35.34 5.13 20.09
C THR A 34 35.25 4.74 18.62
N LYS A 35 34.38 3.78 18.31
CA LYS A 35 34.00 3.48 16.94
C LYS A 35 33.10 4.63 16.48
N GLU A 36 33.71 5.67 15.92
CA GLU A 36 32.97 6.66 15.13
C GLU A 36 32.23 5.88 14.04
N THR A 37 30.92 5.77 14.23
CA THR A 37 30.04 5.17 13.24
C THR A 37 29.87 6.25 12.20
N SER A 38 30.61 6.17 11.10
CA SER A 38 30.40 7.05 9.96
C SER A 38 28.93 6.93 9.56
N GLU A 39 28.20 8.05 9.63
CA GLU A 39 26.82 8.10 9.14
C GLU A 39 26.88 7.84 7.63
N SER A 40 26.55 6.62 7.22
CA SER A 40 26.42 6.27 5.82
C SER A 40 25.25 7.07 5.24
N THR A 41 25.54 7.90 4.25
CA THR A 41 24.52 8.67 3.53
C THR A 41 23.74 7.83 2.54
N GLN A 42 24.20 6.60 2.25
CA GLN A 42 23.61 5.70 1.26
C GLN A 42 22.40 4.96 1.83
N VAL A 43 21.31 4.96 1.06
CA VAL A 43 20.10 4.19 1.33
C VAL A 43 20.38 2.71 1.04
N LEU A 44 19.86 1.82 1.89
CA LEU A 44 19.99 0.37 1.67
C LEU A 44 19.46 -0.05 0.30
N SER A 45 20.16 -0.99 -0.35
CA SER A 45 19.59 -1.72 -1.47
C SER A 45 18.39 -2.57 -1.02
N LYS A 46 17.61 -3.08 -1.97
CA LYS A 46 16.52 -4.02 -1.67
C LYS A 46 17.05 -5.23 -0.91
N GLU A 47 18.14 -5.84 -1.38
CA GLU A 47 18.74 -7.02 -0.76
C GLU A 47 19.30 -6.73 0.64
N GLU A 48 19.88 -5.55 0.86
CA GLU A 48 20.31 -5.12 2.19
C GLU A 48 19.12 -4.90 3.12
N PHE A 49 18.03 -4.33 2.62
CA PHE A 49 16.80 -4.11 3.38
C PHE A 49 16.15 -5.44 3.80
N GLU A 50 16.15 -6.45 2.91
CA GLU A 50 15.75 -7.82 3.26
C GLU A 50 16.58 -8.38 4.42
N LYS A 51 17.91 -8.33 4.29
CA LYS A 51 18.84 -8.84 5.31
C LYS A 51 18.75 -8.10 6.64
N MET A 52 18.45 -6.80 6.58
CA MET A 52 18.33 -5.95 7.76
C MET A 52 17.24 -6.45 8.72
N HIS A 53 16.15 -7.02 8.24
CA HIS A 53 15.09 -7.55 9.12
C HIS A 53 15.55 -8.74 9.97
N SER A 54 16.47 -9.55 9.45
CA SER A 54 17.05 -10.67 10.19
C SER A 54 18.08 -10.22 11.23
N ASN A 55 18.80 -9.12 10.96
CA ASN A 55 19.81 -8.59 11.89
C ASN A 55 19.89 -7.05 11.89
N PRO A 56 18.91 -6.34 12.48
CA PRO A 56 18.86 -4.89 12.30
C PRO A 56 19.96 -4.13 13.04
N LYS A 57 20.61 -4.76 14.03
CA LYS A 57 21.72 -4.16 14.78
C LYS A 57 22.91 -3.81 13.89
N GLU A 58 23.17 -4.60 12.85
CA GLU A 58 24.28 -4.36 11.90
C GLU A 58 24.03 -3.19 10.96
N TYR A 59 22.79 -2.72 10.86
CA TYR A 59 22.37 -1.67 9.94
C TYR A 59 22.02 -0.36 10.65
N LYS A 60 22.27 -0.25 11.97
CA LYS A 60 22.06 0.99 12.72
C LYS A 60 22.76 2.18 12.06
N GLY A 61 22.06 3.30 11.97
CA GLY A 61 22.54 4.53 11.34
C GLY A 61 22.39 4.56 9.82
N LYS A 62 22.12 3.43 9.14
CA LYS A 62 21.89 3.42 7.70
C LYS A 62 20.49 3.95 7.35
N LYS A 63 20.37 4.54 6.16
CA LYS A 63 19.10 5.08 5.64
C LYS A 63 18.27 4.01 4.95
N VAL A 64 16.95 4.15 5.04
CA VAL A 64 15.97 3.26 4.41
C VAL A 64 14.95 4.07 3.61
N ASP A 65 14.43 3.44 2.56
CA ASP A 65 13.39 3.93 1.67
C ASP A 65 12.55 2.70 1.28
N PHE A 66 11.33 2.59 1.81
CA PHE A 66 10.52 1.38 1.67
C PHE A 66 9.02 1.67 1.78
N TYR A 67 8.22 0.73 1.30
CA TYR A 67 6.77 0.74 1.48
C TYR A 67 6.35 -0.20 2.59
N ALA A 68 5.28 0.15 3.30
CA ALA A 68 4.74 -0.69 4.35
C ALA A 68 3.22 -0.57 4.46
N GLN A 69 2.58 -1.59 5.03
CA GLN A 69 1.18 -1.54 5.45
C GLN A 69 1.09 -1.43 6.96
N ILE A 70 0.33 -0.46 7.47
CA ILE A 70 0.14 -0.28 8.91
C ILE A 70 -0.68 -1.45 9.45
N PHE A 71 -0.13 -2.15 10.45
CA PHE A 71 -0.71 -3.38 10.99
C PHE A 71 -1.68 -3.13 12.15
N VAL A 72 -1.33 -2.18 13.03
CA VAL A 72 -2.12 -1.84 14.23
C VAL A 72 -2.54 -0.37 14.19
N GLU A 73 -3.50 0.01 15.02
CA GLU A 73 -3.87 1.42 15.14
C GLU A 73 -2.67 2.28 15.56
N PRO A 74 -2.37 3.38 14.85
CA PRO A 74 -1.24 4.25 15.19
C PRO A 74 -1.34 4.81 16.62
N GLU A 75 -0.25 4.68 17.37
CA GLU A 75 -0.12 5.30 18.69
C GLU A 75 0.38 6.74 18.54
N ARG A 76 -0.12 7.64 19.39
CA ARG A 76 0.17 9.07 19.31
C ARG A 76 0.37 9.66 20.69
N ASP A 77 1.35 10.53 20.82
CA ASP A 77 1.55 11.39 21.98
C ASP A 77 1.80 12.84 21.53
N LYS A 78 2.42 13.66 22.38
CA LYS A 78 2.78 15.05 22.04
C LYS A 78 4.00 15.18 21.13
N ASP A 79 4.84 14.15 21.07
CA ASP A 79 6.16 14.14 20.43
C ASP A 79 6.10 13.52 19.03
N GLY A 80 5.14 12.63 18.75
CA GLY A 80 4.95 12.06 17.43
C GLY A 80 3.86 11.01 17.28
N THR A 81 3.88 10.37 16.11
CA THR A 81 3.10 9.19 15.75
C THR A 81 4.03 7.98 15.66
N TYR A 82 3.60 6.86 16.23
CA TYR A 82 4.33 5.59 16.26
C TYR A 82 3.51 4.50 15.59
N LEU A 83 4.14 3.78 14.68
CA LEU A 83 3.51 2.79 13.81
C LEU A 83 4.19 1.44 13.98
N GLN A 84 3.40 0.39 13.98
CA GLN A 84 3.86 -0.96 13.68
C GLN A 84 3.29 -1.35 12.31
N ALA A 85 4.17 -1.71 11.39
CA ALA A 85 3.82 -1.94 9.99
C ALA A 85 4.56 -3.15 9.40
N TRP A 86 3.98 -3.75 8.37
CA TRP A 86 4.60 -4.79 7.56
C TRP A 86 5.31 -4.15 6.37
N ALA A 87 6.63 -4.28 6.31
CA ALA A 87 7.45 -3.76 5.21
C ALA A 87 7.50 -4.71 3.98
N ASP A 88 6.59 -5.69 3.96
CA ASP A 88 6.38 -6.65 2.89
C ASP A 88 4.91 -7.07 2.82
N LYS A 89 4.52 -7.65 1.69
CA LYS A 89 3.17 -8.16 1.46
C LYS A 89 2.91 -9.48 2.20
N GLU A 90 3.93 -10.31 2.42
CA GLU A 90 3.81 -11.58 3.15
C GLU A 90 3.64 -11.40 4.67
N HIS A 91 3.63 -10.15 5.15
CA HIS A 91 3.51 -9.81 6.57
C HIS A 91 4.57 -10.53 7.43
N SER A 92 5.80 -10.63 6.91
CA SER A 92 6.93 -11.25 7.61
C SER A 92 7.91 -10.21 8.16
N LYS A 93 7.88 -8.98 7.65
CA LYS A 93 8.81 -7.90 7.99
C LYS A 93 8.17 -6.88 8.91
N ASN A 94 7.98 -7.29 10.16
CA ASN A 94 7.48 -6.41 11.21
C ASN A 94 8.47 -5.26 11.45
N THR A 95 8.00 -4.03 11.35
CA THR A 95 8.82 -2.81 11.47
C THR A 95 8.14 -1.82 12.41
N ILE A 96 8.92 -1.22 13.31
CA ILE A 96 8.48 -0.13 14.19
C ILE A 96 8.97 1.19 13.61
N ILE A 97 8.08 2.17 13.49
CA ILE A 97 8.36 3.44 12.82
C ILE A 97 7.91 4.58 13.73
N ALA A 98 8.83 5.50 14.05
CA ALA A 98 8.55 6.72 14.78
C ALA A 98 8.64 7.93 13.85
N TYR A 99 7.64 8.79 13.87
CA TYR A 99 7.59 10.01 13.04
C TYR A 99 7.20 11.22 13.89
N LYS A 100 7.94 12.32 13.74
CA LYS A 100 7.79 13.55 14.54
C LYS A 100 6.62 14.43 14.09
N ASP A 101 5.46 13.82 13.93
CA ASP A 101 4.21 14.53 13.71
C ASP A 101 3.08 13.80 14.43
N PRO A 102 2.55 14.36 15.54
CA PRO A 102 1.45 13.74 16.28
C PRO A 102 0.10 13.83 15.53
N LYS A 103 0.01 14.60 14.45
CA LYS A 103 -1.20 14.81 13.65
C LYS A 103 -1.18 14.07 12.32
N LEU A 104 -0.22 13.18 12.10
CA LEU A 104 -0.12 12.38 10.88
C LEU A 104 -1.45 11.63 10.64
N ASP A 105 -2.07 11.93 9.49
CA ASP A 105 -3.35 11.36 9.06
C ASP A 105 -3.15 9.99 8.40
N VAL A 106 -2.91 8.99 9.24
CA VAL A 106 -2.83 7.58 8.87
C VAL A 106 -3.61 6.73 9.87
N LYS A 107 -4.09 5.57 9.41
CA LYS A 107 -4.78 4.58 10.23
C LYS A 107 -4.31 3.17 9.91
N ARG A 108 -4.80 2.20 10.69
CA ARG A 108 -4.59 0.79 10.39
C ARG A 108 -5.00 0.46 8.95
N GLU A 109 -4.24 -0.44 8.31
CA GLU A 109 -4.39 -0.91 6.94
C GLU A 109 -4.09 0.12 5.83
N ASP A 110 -3.75 1.36 6.17
CA ASP A 110 -3.18 2.29 5.17
C ASP A 110 -1.82 1.80 4.70
N TYR A 111 -1.53 2.03 3.42
CA TYR A 111 -0.22 1.82 2.83
C TYR A 111 0.57 3.13 2.90
N ILE A 112 1.85 3.04 3.22
CA ILE A 112 2.73 4.20 3.40
C ILE A 112 4.07 4.00 2.70
N HIS A 113 4.61 5.08 2.17
CA HIS A 113 5.99 5.21 1.76
C HIS A 113 6.79 5.85 2.89
N VAL A 114 7.89 5.23 3.28
CA VAL A 114 8.66 5.60 4.46
C VAL A 114 10.11 5.82 4.08
N LYS A 115 10.62 7.00 4.43
CA LYS A 115 12.05 7.32 4.38
C LYS A 115 12.53 7.61 5.78
N GLY A 116 13.70 7.10 6.15
CA GLY A 116 14.21 7.28 7.51
C GLY A 116 15.55 6.64 7.77
N THR A 117 15.86 6.48 9.05
CA THR A 117 17.10 5.91 9.53
C THR A 117 16.83 4.81 10.54
N ILE A 118 17.56 3.70 10.42
CA ILE A 118 17.49 2.59 11.38
C ILE A 118 18.16 3.04 12.68
N LYS A 119 17.39 3.12 13.76
CA LYS A 119 17.89 3.58 15.06
C LYS A 119 18.24 2.43 15.98
N ASP A 120 17.35 1.45 16.08
CA ASP A 120 17.54 0.31 16.99
C ASP A 120 16.76 -0.93 16.55
N VAL A 121 16.75 -1.95 17.41
CA VAL A 121 15.88 -3.12 17.36
C VAL A 121 14.85 -2.98 18.47
N PHE A 122 13.59 -3.13 18.11
CA PHE A 122 12.51 -3.33 19.07
C PHE A 122 12.43 -4.82 19.42
N GLU A 123 12.32 -5.12 20.71
CA GLU A 123 12.02 -6.45 21.24
C GLU A 123 10.90 -6.29 22.28
N GLY A 124 9.81 -7.04 22.11
CA GLY A 124 8.64 -7.02 22.98
C GLY A 124 7.87 -8.33 22.92
N GLU A 125 6.71 -8.36 23.55
CA GLU A 125 5.79 -9.51 23.53
C GLU A 125 4.39 -9.03 23.11
N ASN A 126 3.70 -9.85 22.31
CA ASN A 126 2.30 -9.61 21.98
C ASN A 126 1.38 -10.08 23.12
N ALA A 127 0.08 -9.79 23.00
CA ALA A 127 -0.93 -10.13 24.02
C ALA A 127 -1.06 -11.64 24.33
N PHE A 128 -0.46 -12.51 23.51
CA PHE A 128 -0.45 -13.96 23.69
C PHE A 128 0.92 -14.48 24.18
N GLY A 129 1.84 -13.61 24.59
CA GLY A 129 3.19 -13.96 25.03
C GLY A 129 4.15 -14.34 23.90
N GLY A 130 3.75 -14.12 22.64
CA GLY A 130 4.62 -14.31 21.48
C GLY A 130 5.61 -13.17 21.35
N LYS A 131 6.89 -13.49 21.17
CA LYS A 131 7.95 -12.47 20.99
C LYS A 131 7.73 -11.70 19.69
N VAL A 132 7.77 -10.38 19.79
CA VAL A 132 7.73 -9.44 18.66
C VAL A 132 9.11 -8.80 18.55
N LYS A 133 9.70 -8.87 17.36
CA LYS A 133 10.99 -8.25 17.05
C LYS A 133 10.90 -7.50 15.74
N GLY A 134 11.65 -6.41 15.61
CA GLY A 134 11.74 -5.67 14.34
C GLY A 134 12.70 -4.49 14.41
N PRO A 135 13.17 -3.98 13.27
CA PRO A 135 13.88 -2.71 13.23
C PRO A 135 13.00 -1.57 13.76
N THR A 136 13.65 -0.62 14.43
CA THR A 136 13.08 0.68 14.76
C THR A 136 13.62 1.73 13.80
N ILE A 137 12.72 2.34 13.03
CA ILE A 137 13.01 3.39 12.07
C ILE A 137 12.57 4.73 12.66
N VAL A 138 13.46 5.71 12.65
CA VAL A 138 13.08 7.12 12.83
C VAL A 138 12.85 7.68 11.44
N ALA A 139 11.58 7.90 11.09
CA ALA A 139 11.19 8.39 9.79
C ALA A 139 11.42 9.90 9.66
N THR A 140 11.90 10.31 8.49
CA THR A 140 12.01 11.70 8.06
C THR A 140 10.88 12.07 7.10
N SER A 141 10.30 11.10 6.39
CA SER A 141 9.07 11.28 5.61
C SER A 141 8.17 10.05 5.75
N ILE A 142 6.87 10.29 5.85
CA ILE A 142 5.81 9.29 5.69
C ILE A 142 4.76 9.87 4.75
N GLU A 143 4.49 9.19 3.65
CA GLU A 143 3.49 9.58 2.66
C GLU A 143 2.49 8.42 2.48
N LYS A 144 1.19 8.72 2.49
CA LYS A 144 0.18 7.71 2.16
C LYS A 144 0.32 7.30 0.69
N THR A 145 0.13 6.02 0.43
CA THR A 145 0.13 5.42 -0.91
C THR A 145 -0.94 4.34 -1.00
N ASP A 146 -0.95 3.60 -2.09
CA ASP A 146 -1.84 2.46 -2.34
C ASP A 146 -1.07 1.14 -2.45
N TYR A 147 -1.81 0.04 -2.42
CA TYR A 147 -1.26 -1.31 -2.57
C TYR A 147 -0.51 -1.50 -3.88
N ALA A 148 -1.08 -1.00 -4.98
CA ALA A 148 -0.52 -1.14 -6.32
C ALA A 148 0.91 -0.57 -6.33
N THR A 149 1.09 0.66 -5.86
CA THR A 149 2.38 1.33 -5.79
C THR A 149 3.33 0.63 -4.81
N ALA A 150 2.82 0.23 -3.64
CA ALA A 150 3.63 -0.35 -2.58
C ALA A 150 4.17 -1.75 -2.91
N PHE A 151 3.33 -2.63 -3.45
CA PHE A 151 3.58 -4.07 -3.46
C PHE A 151 3.37 -4.77 -4.81
N ASP A 152 2.78 -4.11 -5.80
CA ASP A 152 2.71 -4.61 -7.17
C ASP A 152 2.72 -3.47 -8.21
N PRO A 153 3.80 -2.68 -8.28
CA PRO A 153 3.84 -1.47 -9.11
C PRO A 153 3.66 -1.81 -10.59
N ALA A 154 2.99 -0.93 -11.32
CA ALA A 154 2.77 -1.09 -12.74
C ALA A 154 4.12 -1.08 -13.50
N LYS A 155 4.32 -2.05 -14.37
CA LYS A 155 5.43 -2.07 -15.34
C LYS A 155 5.08 -1.30 -16.61
N LYS A 156 3.81 -1.30 -16.97
CA LYS A 156 3.28 -0.64 -18.16
C LYS A 156 1.91 -0.07 -17.85
N THR A 157 1.67 1.14 -18.31
CA THR A 157 0.37 1.81 -18.25
C THR A 157 -0.06 2.13 -19.67
N ILE A 158 -1.28 1.72 -20.02
CA ILE A 158 -1.93 2.00 -21.31
C ILE A 158 -3.08 2.94 -21.05
N GLU A 159 -3.00 4.15 -21.59
CA GLU A 159 -4.12 5.09 -21.61
C GLU A 159 -5.15 4.63 -22.64
N VAL A 160 -6.39 4.49 -22.22
CA VAL A 160 -7.49 3.95 -23.04
C VAL A 160 -8.50 5.04 -23.35
N ASN A 161 -9.07 5.65 -22.30
CA ASN A 161 -10.08 6.71 -22.36
C ASN A 161 -11.22 6.45 -23.37
N GLN A 162 -11.70 5.20 -23.42
CA GLN A 162 -12.82 4.79 -24.28
C GLN A 162 -14.11 4.73 -23.46
N GLU A 163 -15.18 5.30 -24.00
CA GLU A 163 -16.52 5.29 -23.42
C GLU A 163 -17.47 4.44 -24.27
N GLN A 164 -18.35 3.70 -23.61
CA GLN A 164 -19.55 3.11 -24.21
C GLN A 164 -20.77 3.48 -23.39
N ASP A 165 -21.86 3.85 -24.07
CA ASP A 165 -23.15 4.22 -23.49
C ASP A 165 -24.22 3.27 -24.00
N HIS A 166 -24.77 2.45 -23.10
CA HIS A 166 -25.90 1.59 -23.39
C HIS A 166 -27.09 2.05 -22.56
N ASN A 167 -28.05 2.73 -23.21
CA ASN A 167 -29.30 3.20 -22.60
C ASN A 167 -29.10 4.12 -21.37
N GLY A 168 -28.05 4.95 -21.36
CA GLY A 168 -27.71 5.84 -20.25
C GLY A 168 -26.81 5.19 -19.19
N TYR A 169 -26.50 3.90 -19.31
CA TYR A 169 -25.44 3.26 -18.53
C TYR A 169 -24.12 3.42 -19.26
N LYS A 170 -23.26 4.27 -18.72
CA LYS A 170 -21.97 4.61 -19.32
C LYS A 170 -20.85 3.93 -18.57
N MET A 171 -19.98 3.27 -19.32
CA MET A 171 -18.75 2.69 -18.82
C MET A 171 -17.59 3.37 -19.55
N ILE A 172 -16.61 3.86 -18.80
CA ILE A 172 -15.48 4.61 -19.32
C ILE A 172 -14.21 3.91 -18.86
N VAL A 173 -13.53 3.19 -19.75
CA VAL A 173 -12.24 2.57 -19.45
C VAL A 173 -11.16 3.64 -19.57
N LYS A 174 -10.59 4.05 -18.43
CA LYS A 174 -9.59 5.11 -18.35
C LYS A 174 -8.22 4.61 -18.77
N LYS A 175 -7.71 3.61 -18.06
CA LYS A 175 -6.37 3.04 -18.29
C LYS A 175 -6.31 1.56 -17.91
N ILE A 176 -5.30 0.88 -18.42
CA ILE A 176 -4.91 -0.47 -18.01
C ILE A 176 -3.48 -0.42 -17.49
N GLU A 177 -3.24 -1.00 -16.33
CA GLU A 177 -1.90 -1.23 -15.80
C GLU A 177 -1.56 -2.71 -15.83
N ILE A 178 -0.36 -3.04 -16.28
CA ILE A 178 0.19 -4.39 -16.27
C ILE A 178 1.28 -4.42 -15.21
N ALA A 179 1.09 -5.25 -14.19
CA ALA A 179 2.05 -5.48 -13.12
C ALA A 179 2.56 -6.94 -13.17
N ASP A 180 3.40 -7.32 -12.20
CA ASP A 180 4.01 -8.65 -12.18
C ASP A 180 3.02 -9.75 -11.79
N LYS A 181 1.99 -9.43 -11.02
CA LYS A 181 1.02 -10.42 -10.53
C LYS A 181 -0.34 -10.26 -11.19
N GLU A 182 -0.78 -9.03 -11.40
CA GLU A 182 -2.11 -8.73 -11.89
C GLU A 182 -2.10 -7.70 -13.04
N THR A 183 -3.19 -7.72 -13.81
CA THR A 183 -3.56 -6.66 -14.74
C THR A 183 -4.71 -5.88 -14.12
N ARG A 184 -4.59 -4.55 -14.05
CA ARG A 184 -5.60 -3.66 -13.45
C ARG A 184 -6.28 -2.83 -14.51
N VAL A 185 -7.60 -2.89 -14.56
CA VAL A 185 -8.44 -2.09 -15.45
C VAL A 185 -9.12 -1.02 -14.62
N TYR A 186 -8.76 0.25 -14.85
CA TYR A 186 -9.35 1.40 -14.19
C TYR A 186 -10.48 1.94 -15.03
N PHE A 187 -11.67 2.07 -14.46
CA PHE A 187 -12.84 2.55 -15.19
C PHE A 187 -13.78 3.34 -14.30
N THR A 188 -14.64 4.14 -14.94
CA THR A 188 -15.75 4.85 -14.31
C THR A 188 -17.05 4.30 -14.85
N ALA A 189 -17.98 4.00 -13.96
CA ALA A 189 -19.38 3.76 -14.32
C ALA A 189 -20.21 4.99 -13.99
N LYS A 190 -21.11 5.37 -14.88
CA LYS A 190 -22.07 6.45 -14.69
C LYS A 190 -23.45 5.97 -15.07
N ASN A 191 -24.42 6.20 -14.17
CA ASN A 191 -25.81 5.90 -14.43
C ASN A 191 -26.56 7.19 -14.78
N ASP A 192 -26.59 7.54 -16.06
CA ASP A 192 -27.45 8.61 -16.60
C ASP A 192 -28.86 8.10 -16.98
N ALA A 193 -29.12 6.80 -16.80
CA ALA A 193 -30.41 6.19 -17.06
C ALA A 193 -31.44 6.53 -15.98
N THR A 194 -32.68 6.10 -16.17
CA THR A 194 -33.78 6.33 -15.21
C THR A 194 -33.95 5.22 -14.18
N ALA A 195 -33.17 4.13 -14.26
CA ALA A 195 -33.27 2.97 -13.38
C ALA A 195 -31.92 2.57 -12.81
N ALA A 196 -31.91 1.91 -11.65
CA ALA A 196 -30.68 1.46 -11.01
C ALA A 196 -29.94 0.40 -11.86
N PHE A 197 -28.61 0.38 -11.71
CA PHE A 197 -27.70 -0.51 -12.42
C PHE A 197 -26.98 -1.46 -11.47
N ASN A 198 -26.96 -2.74 -11.78
CA ASN A 198 -26.17 -3.74 -11.07
C ASN A 198 -25.01 -4.18 -11.96
N PHE A 199 -23.80 -3.79 -11.56
CA PHE A 199 -22.58 -4.23 -12.25
C PHE A 199 -22.13 -5.60 -11.73
N TYR A 200 -21.77 -6.50 -12.65
CA TYR A 200 -21.33 -7.86 -12.34
C TYR A 200 -19.82 -7.99 -12.56
N ASP A 201 -19.04 -7.58 -11.55
CA ASP A 201 -17.58 -7.69 -11.56
C ASP A 201 -17.12 -9.13 -11.85
N PHE A 202 -17.74 -10.12 -11.21
CA PHE A 202 -17.47 -11.54 -11.38
C PHE A 202 -17.70 -12.10 -12.79
N ASN A 203 -18.45 -11.40 -13.65
CA ASN A 203 -18.67 -11.77 -15.06
C ASN A 203 -17.69 -11.07 -16.01
N SER A 204 -16.83 -10.18 -15.51
CA SER A 204 -15.91 -9.43 -16.34
C SER A 204 -14.85 -10.35 -16.93
N LYS A 205 -14.58 -10.20 -18.23
CA LYS A 205 -13.64 -11.04 -18.98
C LYS A 205 -12.63 -10.20 -19.71
N LEU A 206 -11.39 -10.70 -19.74
CA LEU A 206 -10.32 -10.15 -20.58
C LEU A 206 -9.84 -11.25 -21.54
N ILE A 207 -9.97 -11.02 -22.84
CA ILE A 207 -9.52 -11.95 -23.88
C ILE A 207 -8.27 -11.40 -24.53
N VAL A 208 -7.19 -12.17 -24.54
CA VAL A 208 -5.89 -11.75 -25.07
C VAL A 208 -5.10 -12.96 -25.54
N GLY A 209 -4.45 -12.87 -26.71
CA GLY A 209 -3.62 -13.97 -27.23
C GLY A 209 -4.37 -15.31 -27.38
N GLY A 210 -5.69 -15.27 -27.61
CA GLY A 210 -6.55 -16.45 -27.69
C GLY A 210 -6.92 -17.08 -26.34
N GLN A 211 -6.54 -16.47 -25.21
CA GLN A 211 -6.91 -16.91 -23.87
C GLN A 211 -7.99 -16.00 -23.28
N GLN A 212 -8.91 -16.58 -22.51
CA GLN A 212 -9.87 -15.85 -21.68
C GLN A 212 -9.35 -15.83 -20.23
N LEU A 213 -9.23 -14.64 -19.67
CA LEU A 213 -8.87 -14.40 -18.28
C LEU A 213 -10.11 -13.91 -17.53
N GLU A 214 -10.38 -14.55 -16.40
CA GLU A 214 -11.48 -14.18 -15.51
C GLU A 214 -11.03 -13.13 -14.50
N TYR A 215 -12.01 -12.40 -13.96
CA TYR A 215 -11.82 -11.54 -12.79
C TYR A 215 -11.20 -12.29 -11.61
N GLN A 216 -10.26 -11.65 -10.90
CA GLN A 216 -9.67 -12.14 -9.65
C GLN A 216 -9.66 -11.03 -8.61
N ASP A 217 -10.34 -11.23 -7.48
CA ASP A 217 -10.37 -10.23 -6.40
C ASP A 217 -9.01 -10.12 -5.70
N ASN A 218 -8.53 -8.89 -5.51
CA ASN A 218 -7.39 -8.57 -4.66
C ASN A 218 -7.89 -7.85 -3.39
N TYR A 219 -8.27 -8.64 -2.38
CA TYR A 219 -8.85 -8.14 -1.14
C TYR A 219 -7.90 -7.21 -0.36
N GLU A 220 -6.58 -7.41 -0.49
CA GLU A 220 -5.58 -6.58 0.17
C GLU A 220 -5.57 -5.18 -0.41
N ALA A 221 -5.67 -5.08 -1.74
CA ALA A 221 -5.59 -3.80 -2.43
C ALA A 221 -6.75 -2.85 -2.15
N LYS A 222 -7.91 -3.39 -1.72
CA LYS A 222 -9.14 -2.61 -1.44
C LYS A 222 -9.49 -1.64 -2.55
N TYR A 223 -9.33 -2.09 -3.79
CA TYR A 223 -9.66 -1.29 -4.95
C TYR A 223 -11.12 -0.80 -4.88
N PRO A 224 -11.39 0.42 -5.37
CA PRO A 224 -12.75 0.91 -5.45
C PRO A 224 -13.60 -0.02 -6.34
N LYS A 225 -14.87 -0.16 -5.98
CA LYS A 225 -15.84 -1.03 -6.66
C LYS A 225 -17.08 -0.24 -7.02
N ILE A 226 -17.77 -0.65 -8.07
CA ILE A 226 -19.09 -0.10 -8.40
C ILE A 226 -20.10 -0.58 -7.35
N PRO A 227 -20.88 0.32 -6.73
CA PRO A 227 -21.90 -0.08 -5.76
C PRO A 227 -22.98 -0.91 -6.46
N GLN A 228 -23.49 -1.92 -5.76
CA GLN A 228 -24.67 -2.66 -6.21
C GLN A 228 -25.90 -1.75 -6.17
N GLY A 229 -26.80 -1.89 -7.16
CA GLY A 229 -27.96 -1.02 -7.31
C GLY A 229 -27.58 0.46 -7.48
N MET A 230 -26.56 0.75 -8.28
CA MET A 230 -26.09 2.11 -8.54
C MET A 230 -27.24 2.97 -9.09
N MET A 231 -27.67 3.95 -8.31
CA MET A 231 -28.86 4.76 -8.60
C MET A 231 -28.66 5.73 -9.78
N PRO A 232 -29.74 6.18 -10.44
CA PRO A 232 -29.70 7.29 -11.40
C PRO A 232 -28.95 8.51 -10.89
N GLY A 233 -28.14 9.12 -11.75
CA GLY A 233 -27.28 10.27 -11.45
C GLY A 233 -25.96 9.94 -10.74
N VAL A 234 -25.73 8.69 -10.32
CA VAL A 234 -24.51 8.30 -9.61
C VAL A 234 -23.36 8.04 -10.60
N THR A 235 -22.16 8.49 -10.22
CA THR A 235 -20.90 8.16 -10.87
C THR A 235 -19.99 7.46 -9.85
N SER A 236 -19.34 6.37 -10.26
CA SER A 236 -18.41 5.64 -9.41
C SER A 236 -17.18 5.21 -10.20
N ASP A 237 -16.01 5.37 -9.59
CA ASP A 237 -14.77 4.76 -10.08
C ASP A 237 -14.63 3.33 -9.56
N ALA A 238 -13.93 2.48 -10.32
CA ALA A 238 -13.59 1.15 -9.92
C ALA A 238 -12.28 0.66 -10.56
N VAL A 239 -11.68 -0.36 -9.96
CA VAL A 239 -10.56 -1.11 -10.55
C VAL A 239 -10.91 -2.59 -10.55
N LEU A 240 -10.89 -3.21 -11.73
CA LEU A 240 -10.99 -4.65 -11.88
C LEU A 240 -9.59 -5.24 -12.03
N THR A 241 -9.39 -6.40 -11.42
CA THR A 241 -8.14 -7.14 -11.45
C THR A 241 -8.32 -8.45 -12.20
N PHE A 242 -7.33 -8.74 -13.05
CA PHE A 242 -7.21 -9.98 -13.82
C PHE A 242 -5.82 -10.57 -13.57
N PRO A 243 -5.60 -11.85 -13.88
CA PRO A 243 -4.25 -12.41 -13.94
C PRO A 243 -3.28 -11.56 -14.78
N LYS A 244 -1.99 -11.72 -14.53
CA LYS A 244 -0.93 -11.22 -15.42
C LYS A 244 -1.22 -11.63 -16.88
N LEU A 245 -1.06 -10.69 -17.81
CA LEU A 245 -1.21 -10.99 -19.23
C LEU A 245 -0.17 -12.04 -19.71
N PRO A 246 -0.56 -12.97 -20.60
CA PRO A 246 0.34 -13.99 -21.15
C PRO A 246 1.27 -13.46 -22.25
N ILE A 247 1.04 -12.23 -22.74
CA ILE A 247 1.83 -11.57 -23.78
C ILE A 247 2.09 -10.11 -23.39
N GLU A 248 3.19 -9.53 -23.88
CA GLU A 248 3.66 -8.19 -23.47
C GLU A 248 3.14 -7.05 -24.39
N GLN A 249 2.63 -7.41 -25.57
CA GLN A 249 2.04 -6.49 -26.55
C GLN A 249 0.99 -7.20 -27.40
N GLY A 250 0.02 -6.45 -27.92
CA GLY A 250 -1.01 -6.97 -28.81
C GLY A 250 -2.32 -6.19 -28.71
N GLU A 251 -3.42 -6.92 -28.91
CA GLU A 251 -4.77 -6.41 -28.69
C GLU A 251 -5.43 -7.28 -27.62
N LEU A 252 -6.10 -6.63 -26.68
CA LEU A 252 -6.98 -7.27 -25.70
C LEU A 252 -8.42 -6.83 -25.93
N GLN A 253 -9.35 -7.73 -25.64
CA GLN A 253 -10.77 -7.45 -25.58
C GLN A 253 -11.24 -7.49 -24.12
N LEU A 254 -11.82 -6.41 -23.64
CA LEU A 254 -12.44 -6.34 -22.32
C LEU A 254 -13.95 -6.41 -22.48
N ILE A 255 -14.59 -7.32 -21.75
CA ILE A 255 -16.05 -7.50 -21.73
C ILE A 255 -16.55 -7.24 -20.31
N LEU A 256 -17.44 -6.26 -20.18
CA LEU A 256 -18.06 -5.87 -18.92
C LEU A 256 -19.58 -6.06 -19.02
N GLU A 257 -20.19 -6.57 -17.97
CA GLU A 257 -21.62 -6.89 -17.95
C GLU A 257 -22.32 -6.33 -16.71
N GLY A 258 -23.62 -6.12 -16.85
CA GLY A 258 -24.50 -5.72 -15.76
C GLY A 258 -25.96 -5.80 -16.18
N SER A 259 -26.83 -5.44 -15.26
CA SER A 259 -28.28 -5.42 -15.49
C SER A 259 -28.89 -4.10 -15.03
N SER A 260 -30.04 -3.78 -15.63
CA SER A 260 -30.93 -2.73 -15.14
C SER A 260 -32.03 -3.34 -14.29
N GLU A 261 -32.46 -2.62 -13.26
CA GLU A 261 -33.71 -2.89 -12.55
C GLU A 261 -34.97 -2.58 -13.39
N ASN A 262 -34.81 -1.99 -14.58
CA ASN A 262 -35.88 -1.84 -15.57
C ASN A 262 -35.61 -2.77 -16.77
N TYR A 263 -36.48 -3.76 -16.95
CA TYR A 263 -36.38 -4.75 -18.04
C TYR A 263 -36.43 -4.14 -19.45
N ASP A 264 -37.02 -2.96 -19.61
CA ASP A 264 -37.06 -2.24 -20.89
C ASP A 264 -35.72 -1.54 -21.21
N LEU A 265 -34.86 -1.33 -20.21
CA LEU A 265 -33.56 -0.67 -20.32
C LEU A 265 -32.42 -1.67 -20.17
N LYS A 266 -32.47 -2.79 -20.88
CA LYS A 266 -31.43 -3.80 -20.80
C LYS A 266 -30.15 -3.32 -21.51
N PRO A 267 -29.01 -3.16 -20.81
CA PRO A 267 -27.75 -2.88 -21.48
C PRO A 267 -27.21 -4.14 -22.15
N GLU A 268 -26.63 -3.98 -23.33
CA GLU A 268 -25.78 -5.01 -23.93
C GLU A 268 -24.43 -5.07 -23.18
N PRO A 269 -23.68 -6.18 -23.28
CA PRO A 269 -22.31 -6.23 -22.75
C PRO A 269 -21.45 -5.11 -23.35
N PHE A 270 -20.69 -4.41 -22.51
CA PHE A 270 -19.75 -3.38 -22.95
C PHE A 270 -18.46 -4.05 -23.43
N ASN A 271 -18.08 -3.84 -24.68
CA ASN A 271 -17.02 -4.58 -25.37
C ASN A 271 -15.94 -3.64 -25.90
N TYR A 272 -14.79 -3.58 -25.22
CA TYR A 272 -13.67 -2.71 -25.62
C TYR A 272 -12.60 -3.50 -26.34
N LYS A 273 -11.97 -2.89 -27.35
CA LYS A 273 -10.76 -3.41 -27.99
C LYS A 273 -9.62 -2.44 -27.76
N ILE A 274 -8.57 -2.92 -27.12
CA ILE A 274 -7.49 -2.08 -26.59
C ILE A 274 -6.17 -2.64 -27.07
N LYS A 275 -5.40 -1.81 -27.75
CA LYS A 275 -4.02 -2.15 -28.14
C LYS A 275 -3.07 -1.77 -27.03
N PHE A 276 -2.10 -2.62 -26.76
CA PHE A 276 -1.08 -2.40 -25.75
C PHE A 276 0.29 -2.82 -26.23
#